data_AF-B0EG71-F1
#
_entry.id   AF-B0EG71-F1
#
_cell.length_a   1.000
_cell.length_b   1.000
_cell.length_c   1.000
_cell.angle_alpha   90.00
_cell.angle_beta   90.00
_cell.angle_gamma   90.00
#
_symmetry.space_group_name_H-M   'P 1'
#
loop_
_entity.id
_entity.type
_entity.pdbx_description
1 polymer ?
#
loop_
_entity_poly.entity_id
_entity_poly.type
_entity_poly.pdbx_seq_one_letter_code
_entity_poly.pdbx_strand_id
1 'polypeptide(L)'
;MNQNAFFESFCNTNNIVKIIINNQQFEVDKKAIERNGKGGILDILFKQKAGTIMKGENIILHGDEEKARQLKEYISYIEANQIYVQNLSLYEVAQKVMDLVCCGVDLGEALDYFNARDGSGDVVGEILCIMGESFTTNFVQADQQGTWQKMVYEGLQWAFANRPEQIQNNSDLLSIIYQKYNDFKDI
;
A
#
# COMPACT_ATOMS: atom_id res chain seq x y z
N MET A 1 43.77 8.93 -26.60
CA MET A 1 42.98 9.36 -25.43
C MET A 1 41.65 9.89 -25.96
N ASN A 2 40.56 9.14 -25.76
CA ASN A 2 39.24 9.42 -26.33
C ASN A 2 38.52 10.49 -25.49
N GLN A 3 38.32 11.68 -26.05
CA GLN A 3 37.56 12.77 -25.43
C GLN A 3 36.03 12.52 -25.39
N ASN A 4 35.56 11.40 -25.96
CA ASN A 4 34.14 11.04 -25.95
C ASN A 4 33.65 10.40 -24.64
N ALA A 5 34.54 10.04 -23.72
CA ALA A 5 34.15 9.48 -22.41
C ALA A 5 33.78 10.55 -21.37
N PHE A 6 33.97 11.84 -21.68
CA PHE A 6 33.74 12.93 -20.71
C PHE A 6 32.37 13.61 -20.85
N PHE A 7 31.63 13.34 -21.94
CA PHE A 7 30.33 13.96 -22.21
C PHE A 7 29.10 13.08 -21.91
N GLU A 8 29.29 11.79 -21.63
CA GLU A 8 28.17 10.92 -21.17
C GLU A 8 27.90 11.04 -19.66
N SER A 9 28.68 11.86 -18.94
CA SER A 9 28.46 12.17 -17.52
C SER A 9 27.44 13.29 -17.27
N PHE A 10 26.78 13.82 -18.30
CA PHE A 10 25.84 14.96 -18.18
C PHE A 10 24.40 14.67 -18.69
N CYS A 11 23.98 13.40 -18.74
CA CYS A 11 22.60 13.02 -19.06
C CYS A 11 22.04 11.96 -18.10
N ASN A 12 21.75 12.32 -16.84
CA ASN A 12 20.63 11.75 -16.05
C ASN A 12 20.55 12.35 -14.62
N THR A 13 20.29 13.64 -14.49
CA THR A 13 20.23 14.29 -13.16
C THR A 13 18.83 14.48 -12.57
N ASN A 14 17.74 13.95 -13.14
CA ASN A 14 16.46 13.94 -12.42
C ASN A 14 15.67 12.63 -12.61
N ASN A 15 16.27 11.53 -12.14
CA ASN A 15 15.52 10.30 -11.84
C ASN A 15 14.69 10.44 -10.56
N ILE A 16 14.89 11.50 -9.78
CA ILE A 16 14.11 11.79 -8.58
C ILE A 16 12.87 12.62 -8.95
N VAL A 17 11.72 12.24 -8.40
CA VAL A 17 10.49 13.04 -8.44
C VAL A 17 10.16 13.51 -7.02
N LYS A 18 9.74 14.76 -6.92
CA LYS A 18 9.33 15.38 -5.66
C LYS A 18 7.82 15.42 -5.57
N ILE A 19 7.30 14.90 -4.47
CA ILE A 19 5.87 14.84 -4.17
C ILE A 19 5.63 15.62 -2.89
N ILE A 20 4.66 16.53 -2.91
CA ILE A 20 4.26 17.32 -1.75
C ILE A 20 2.83 16.95 -1.38
N ILE A 21 2.63 16.48 -0.15
CA ILE A 21 1.32 16.16 0.42
C ILE A 21 1.30 16.59 1.88
N ASN A 22 0.24 17.26 2.32
CA ASN A 22 0.12 17.78 3.69
C ASN A 22 1.35 18.57 4.17
N ASN A 23 1.90 19.45 3.33
CA ASN A 23 3.15 20.21 3.56
C ASN A 23 4.41 19.37 3.80
N GLN A 24 4.36 18.05 3.63
CA GLN A 24 5.50 17.15 3.67
C GLN A 24 6.02 16.92 2.26
N GLN A 25 7.34 16.91 2.10
CA GLN A 25 8.00 16.63 0.83
C GLN A 25 8.61 15.23 0.87
N PHE A 26 8.30 14.44 -0.15
CA PHE A 26 8.88 13.13 -0.41
C PHE A 26 9.66 13.16 -1.71
N GLU A 27 10.74 12.41 -1.76
CA GLU A 27 11.57 12.23 -2.94
C GLU A 27 11.58 10.74 -3.28
N VAL A 28 11.37 10.41 -4.56
CA VAL A 28 11.26 9.01 -5.01
C VAL A 28 11.98 8.82 -6.34
N ASP A 29 12.71 7.72 -6.48
CA ASP A 29 13.35 7.33 -7.74
C ASP A 29 12.30 6.76 -8.73
N LYS A 30 12.22 7.35 -9.93
CA LYS A 30 11.41 6.86 -11.06
C LYS A 30 11.66 5.39 -11.34
N LYS A 31 12.91 4.94 -11.26
CA LYS A 31 13.29 3.54 -11.48
C LYS A 31 12.78 2.60 -10.40
N ALA A 32 12.57 3.08 -9.17
CA ALA A 32 11.94 2.28 -8.12
C ALA A 32 10.46 2.04 -8.44
N ILE A 33 9.76 3.09 -8.90
CA ILE A 33 8.35 3.00 -9.30
C ILE A 33 8.17 2.06 -10.49
N GLU A 34 9.02 2.15 -11.52
CA GLU A 34 8.96 1.27 -12.69
C GLU A 34 9.18 -0.21 -12.34
N ARG A 35 10.01 -0.50 -11.33
CA ARG A 35 10.33 -1.87 -10.90
C ARG A 35 9.26 -2.46 -9.97
N ASN A 36 8.84 -1.70 -8.96
CA ASN A 36 8.11 -2.23 -7.81
C ASN A 36 6.74 -1.55 -7.58
N GLY A 37 6.45 -0.45 -8.28
CA GLY A 37 5.24 0.37 -8.05
C GLY A 37 4.13 0.20 -9.09
N LYS A 38 4.25 -0.79 -9.99
CA LYS A 38 3.34 -0.97 -11.13
C LYS A 38 1.90 -1.19 -10.65
N GLY A 39 0.96 -0.41 -11.17
CA GLY A 39 -0.46 -0.48 -10.78
C GLY A 39 -0.82 0.24 -9.49
N GLY A 40 0.16 0.58 -8.65
CA GLY A 40 -0.07 1.36 -7.42
C GLY A 40 -0.19 2.86 -7.66
N ILE A 41 -0.45 3.61 -6.59
CA ILE A 41 -0.83 5.03 -6.66
C ILE A 41 0.23 5.90 -7.37
N LEU A 42 1.52 5.62 -7.18
CA LEU A 42 2.59 6.40 -7.82
C LEU A 42 2.72 6.13 -9.32
N ASP A 43 2.50 4.89 -9.79
CA ASP A 43 2.49 4.58 -11.22
C ASP A 43 1.34 5.31 -11.94
N ILE A 44 0.14 5.32 -11.32
CA ILE A 44 -1.01 6.07 -11.82
C ILE A 44 -0.73 7.57 -11.86
N LEU A 45 -0.23 8.13 -10.76
CA LEU A 45 0.09 9.55 -10.65
C LEU A 45 1.15 9.96 -11.68
N PHE A 46 2.14 9.12 -11.93
CA PHE A 46 3.23 9.44 -12.86
C PHE A 46 2.75 9.45 -14.30
N LYS A 47 1.86 8.52 -14.67
CA LYS A 47 1.19 8.52 -15.97
C LYS A 47 0.35 9.78 -16.17
N GLN A 48 -0.39 10.21 -15.15
CA GLN A 48 -1.26 11.39 -15.22
C GLN A 48 -0.47 12.72 -15.21
N LYS A 49 0.68 12.76 -14.54
CA LYS A 49 1.50 13.98 -14.34
C LYS A 49 2.80 13.97 -15.13
N ALA A 50 2.90 13.14 -16.17
CA ALA A 50 4.12 12.99 -16.98
C ALA A 50 4.68 14.33 -17.47
N GLY A 51 3.83 15.26 -17.92
CA GLY A 51 4.25 16.59 -18.37
C GLY A 51 4.88 17.46 -17.28
N THR A 52 4.37 17.41 -16.05
CA THR A 52 4.93 18.11 -14.86
C THR A 52 6.29 17.51 -14.49
N ILE A 53 6.37 16.18 -14.48
CA ILE A 53 7.59 15.43 -14.14
C ILE A 53 8.71 15.72 -15.16
N MET A 54 8.39 15.78 -16.45
CA MET A 54 9.37 16.08 -17.51
C MET A 54 9.94 17.50 -17.39
N LYS A 55 9.18 18.44 -16.84
CA LYS A 55 9.62 19.82 -16.57
C LYS A 55 10.41 19.96 -15.27
N GLY A 56 10.55 18.88 -14.49
CA GLY A 56 11.19 18.91 -13.17
C GLY A 56 10.37 19.64 -12.11
N GLU A 57 9.07 19.81 -12.33
CA GLU A 57 8.15 20.45 -11.39
C GLU A 57 7.74 19.47 -10.27
N ASN A 58 7.43 20.01 -9.09
CA ASN A 58 6.93 19.21 -7.97
C ASN A 58 5.50 18.75 -8.23
N ILE A 59 5.17 17.52 -7.86
CA ILE A 59 3.78 17.02 -7.84
C ILE A 59 3.15 17.41 -6.52
N ILE A 60 2.12 18.26 -6.55
CA ILE A 60 1.36 18.65 -5.36
C ILE A 60 0.09 17.79 -5.30
N LEU A 61 -0.07 17.04 -4.21
CA LEU A 61 -1.24 16.22 -3.91
C LEU A 61 -2.04 16.84 -2.77
N HIS A 62 -3.37 16.79 -2.89
CA HIS A 62 -4.26 17.13 -1.79
C HIS A 62 -4.47 15.90 -0.89
N GLY A 63 -4.18 16.05 0.40
CA GLY A 63 -4.38 15.00 1.39
C GLY A 63 -4.04 15.44 2.81
N ASP A 64 -4.41 14.60 3.76
CA ASP A 64 -4.23 14.78 5.20
C ASP A 64 -3.01 14.00 5.70
N GLU A 65 -2.84 13.95 7.03
CA GLU A 65 -1.77 13.20 7.69
C GLU A 65 -1.85 11.70 7.41
N GLU A 66 -3.05 11.14 7.28
CA GLU A 66 -3.25 9.72 6.98
C GLU A 66 -2.71 9.39 5.58
N LYS A 67 -3.07 10.16 4.56
CA LYS A 67 -2.58 9.97 3.19
C LYS A 67 -1.07 10.21 3.08
N ALA A 68 -0.54 11.17 3.82
CA ALA A 68 0.92 11.40 3.86
C ALA A 68 1.65 10.20 4.49
N ARG A 69 1.10 9.62 5.57
CA ARG A 69 1.63 8.40 6.20
C ARG A 69 1.59 7.20 5.26
N GLN A 70 0.44 6.98 4.60
CA GLN A 70 0.27 5.91 3.62
C GLN A 70 1.29 6.02 2.48
N LEU A 71 1.46 7.23 1.92
CA LEU A 71 2.42 7.48 0.86
C LEU A 71 3.86 7.22 1.32
N LYS A 72 4.22 7.63 2.55
CA LYS A 72 5.55 7.38 3.11
C LYS A 72 5.86 5.89 3.21
N GLU A 73 4.90 5.10 3.69
CA GLU A 73 5.06 3.65 3.79
C GLU A 73 5.20 3.02 2.40
N TYR A 74 4.36 3.45 1.45
CA TYR A 74 4.42 2.98 0.08
C TYR A 74 5.74 3.31 -0.62
N ILE A 75 6.29 4.51 -0.42
CA ILE A 75 7.62 4.88 -0.94
C ILE A 75 8.70 3.96 -0.35
N SER A 76 8.63 3.68 0.95
CA SER A 76 9.57 2.77 1.61
C SER A 76 9.51 1.36 1.02
N TYR A 77 8.30 0.87 0.72
CA TYR A 77 8.05 -0.40 0.04
C TYR A 77 8.67 -0.45 -1.37
N ILE A 78 8.36 0.51 -2.25
CA ILE A 78 8.85 0.48 -3.64
C ILE A 78 10.37 0.66 -3.75
N GLU A 79 10.99 1.33 -2.79
CA GLU A 79 12.44 1.46 -2.74
C GLU A 79 13.13 0.19 -2.22
N ALA A 80 12.35 -0.85 -1.88
CA ALA A 80 12.81 -2.12 -1.33
C ALA A 80 13.72 -1.93 -0.09
N ASN A 81 13.49 -0.84 0.65
CA ASN A 81 14.06 -0.67 1.97
C ASN A 81 13.33 -1.63 2.89
N GLN A 82 13.65 -2.92 2.83
CA GLN A 82 13.08 -3.94 3.71
C GLN A 82 13.27 -3.45 5.14
N ILE A 83 12.17 -2.98 5.74
CA ILE A 83 12.15 -2.68 7.14
C ILE A 83 12.24 -4.04 7.81
N TYR A 84 13.41 -4.36 8.38
CA TYR A 84 13.48 -5.51 9.29
C TYR A 84 12.47 -5.24 10.40
N VAL A 85 11.36 -5.96 10.35
CA VAL A 85 10.26 -5.92 11.33
C VAL A 85 10.72 -6.61 12.61
N GLN A 86 11.75 -6.07 13.24
CA GLN A 86 12.11 -6.44 14.60
C GLN A 86 11.43 -5.41 15.50
N ASN A 87 10.47 -5.87 16.30
CA ASN A 87 9.77 -5.14 17.36
C ASN A 87 8.48 -4.36 16.97
N LEU A 88 7.83 -4.65 15.84
CA LEU A 88 6.46 -4.13 15.64
C LEU A 88 5.44 -5.04 16.32
N SER A 89 4.45 -4.42 16.96
CA SER A 89 3.25 -5.10 17.45
C SER A 89 2.33 -5.52 16.29
N LEU A 90 1.43 -6.48 16.55
CA LEU A 90 0.44 -6.91 15.56
C LEU A 90 -0.37 -5.74 14.99
N TYR A 91 -0.79 -4.82 15.87
CA TYR A 91 -1.52 -3.61 15.49
C TYR A 91 -0.71 -2.72 14.53
N GLU A 92 0.58 -2.51 14.79
CA GLU A 92 1.45 -1.70 13.92
C GLU A 92 1.68 -2.38 12.56
N VAL A 93 1.83 -3.70 12.54
CA VAL A 93 1.93 -4.47 11.28
C VAL A 93 0.63 -4.35 10.49
N ALA A 94 -0.52 -4.55 11.13
CA ALA A 94 -1.83 -4.39 10.51
C ALA A 94 -2.02 -2.99 9.90
N GLN A 95 -1.69 -1.92 10.64
CA GLN A 95 -1.78 -0.56 10.13
C GLN A 95 -0.88 -0.31 8.91
N LYS A 96 0.33 -0.87 8.89
CA LYS A 96 1.25 -0.69 7.77
C LYS A 96 0.86 -1.52 6.55
N VAL A 97 0.35 -2.73 6.74
CA VAL A 97 -0.25 -3.51 5.64
C VAL A 97 -1.44 -2.77 5.05
N MET A 98 -2.31 -2.22 5.90
CA MET A 98 -3.46 -1.40 5.52
C MET A 98 -3.03 -0.20 4.64
N ASP A 99 -1.92 0.47 5.01
CA ASP A 99 -1.36 1.60 4.25
C ASP A 99 -0.91 1.21 2.84
N LEU A 100 -0.21 0.08 2.72
CA LEU A 100 0.26 -0.42 1.43
C LEU A 100 -0.92 -0.80 0.54
N VAL A 101 -1.93 -1.48 1.10
CA VAL A 101 -3.15 -1.86 0.36
C VAL A 101 -3.92 -0.62 -0.11
N CYS A 102 -4.03 0.43 0.72
CA CYS A 102 -4.60 1.72 0.31
C CYS A 102 -3.85 2.36 -0.87
N CYS A 103 -2.56 2.09 -1.01
CA CYS A 103 -1.73 2.57 -2.11
C CYS A 103 -1.77 1.65 -3.35
N GLY A 104 -2.53 0.55 -3.31
CA GLY A 104 -2.72 -0.38 -4.41
C GLY A 104 -1.75 -1.57 -4.43
N VAL A 105 -1.05 -1.84 -3.32
CA VAL A 105 -0.23 -3.05 -3.18
C VAL A 105 -1.13 -4.26 -2.92
N ASP A 106 -0.79 -5.41 -3.50
CA ASP A 106 -1.49 -6.65 -3.21
C ASP A 106 -1.37 -7.04 -1.72
N LEU A 107 -2.43 -7.55 -1.09
CA LEU A 107 -2.41 -7.92 0.33
C LEU A 107 -1.33 -8.97 0.63
N GLY A 108 -1.14 -9.94 -0.26
CA GLY A 108 -0.11 -10.96 -0.12
C GLY A 108 1.29 -10.36 -0.17
N GLU A 109 1.54 -9.48 -1.15
CA GLU A 109 2.82 -8.77 -1.27
C GLU A 109 3.11 -7.88 -0.04
N ALA A 110 2.08 -7.18 0.47
CA ALA A 110 2.20 -6.36 1.67
C ALA A 110 2.53 -7.22 2.91
N LEU A 111 1.91 -8.38 3.06
CA LEU A 111 2.22 -9.33 4.14
C LEU A 111 3.64 -9.89 4.01
N ASP A 112 4.09 -10.23 2.79
CA ASP A 112 5.44 -10.73 2.53
C ASP A 112 6.49 -9.67 2.88
N TYR A 113 6.23 -8.40 2.55
CA TYR A 113 7.12 -7.27 2.87
C TYR A 113 7.36 -7.12 4.39
N PHE A 114 6.35 -7.41 5.22
CA PHE A 114 6.48 -7.39 6.68
C PHE A 114 6.81 -8.76 7.30
N ASN A 115 7.16 -9.78 6.49
CA ASN A 115 7.39 -11.17 6.93
C ASN A 115 6.24 -11.76 7.75
N ALA A 116 5.00 -11.41 7.38
CA ALA A 116 3.79 -11.79 8.12
C ALA A 116 2.93 -12.83 7.39
N ARG A 117 3.46 -13.49 6.35
CA ARG A 117 2.68 -14.41 5.52
C ARG A 117 2.19 -15.65 6.26
N ASP A 118 3.03 -16.22 7.12
CA ASP A 118 2.70 -17.39 7.93
C ASP A 118 1.67 -17.07 9.04
N GLY A 119 1.55 -15.80 9.42
CA GLY A 119 0.58 -15.27 10.39
C GLY A 119 -0.48 -14.37 9.75
N SER A 120 -0.81 -14.59 8.47
CA SER A 120 -1.69 -13.70 7.71
C SER A 120 -3.07 -13.55 8.34
N GLY A 121 -3.62 -14.62 8.93
CA GLY A 121 -4.89 -14.58 9.63
C GLY A 121 -4.91 -13.55 10.77
N ASP A 122 -3.89 -13.56 11.62
CA ASP A 122 -3.79 -12.65 12.76
C ASP A 122 -3.73 -11.19 12.31
N VAL A 123 -2.89 -10.89 11.31
CA VAL A 123 -2.73 -9.53 10.77
C VAL A 123 -4.01 -9.06 10.10
N VAL A 124 -4.59 -9.88 9.22
CA VAL A 124 -5.84 -9.53 8.53
C VAL A 124 -6.99 -9.39 9.53
N GLY A 125 -7.04 -10.24 10.55
CA GLY A 125 -8.02 -10.13 11.63
C GLY A 125 -7.91 -8.81 12.38
N GLU A 126 -6.70 -8.38 12.75
CA GLU A 126 -6.50 -7.08 13.39
C GLU A 126 -6.85 -5.92 12.43
N ILE A 127 -6.55 -6.02 11.11
CA ILE A 127 -7.01 -5.04 10.10
C ILE A 127 -8.54 -4.91 10.12
N LEU A 128 -9.26 -6.04 10.10
CA LEU A 128 -10.72 -6.07 10.12
C LEU A 128 -11.32 -5.46 11.40
N CYS A 129 -10.59 -5.51 12.51
CA CYS A 129 -10.98 -4.87 13.77
C CYS A 129 -10.76 -3.35 13.80
N ILE A 130 -9.80 -2.83 13.03
CA ILE A 130 -9.38 -1.42 13.11
C ILE A 130 -9.78 -0.59 11.90
N MET A 131 -10.28 -1.25 10.84
CA MET A 131 -10.65 -0.58 9.59
C MET A 131 -11.84 0.36 9.77
N GLY A 132 -11.81 1.48 9.04
CA GLY A 132 -12.95 2.36 8.84
C GLY A 132 -13.59 2.21 7.47
N GLU A 133 -14.62 3.03 7.21
CA GLU A 133 -15.36 3.07 5.93
C GLU A 133 -14.45 3.30 4.71
N SER A 134 -13.51 4.23 4.83
CA SER A 134 -12.56 4.59 3.76
C SER A 134 -11.71 3.39 3.34
N PHE A 135 -11.13 2.67 4.32
CA PHE A 135 -10.34 1.47 4.04
C PHE A 135 -11.21 0.36 3.46
N THR A 136 -12.40 0.11 4.02
CA THR A 136 -13.30 -0.94 3.55
C THR A 136 -13.61 -0.80 2.06
N THR A 137 -13.85 0.44 1.61
CA THR A 137 -14.08 0.75 0.19
C THR A 137 -12.85 0.41 -0.67
N ASN A 138 -11.67 0.86 -0.25
CA ASN A 138 -10.42 0.58 -0.98
C ASN A 138 -10.08 -0.92 -1.01
N PHE A 139 -10.26 -1.61 0.11
CA PHE A 139 -10.01 -3.05 0.26
C PHE A 139 -10.88 -3.89 -0.69
N VAL A 140 -12.17 -3.54 -0.78
CA VAL A 140 -13.11 -4.18 -1.71
C VAL A 140 -12.73 -3.92 -3.16
N GLN A 141 -12.25 -2.72 -3.50
CA GLN A 141 -11.85 -2.39 -4.87
C GLN A 141 -10.50 -3.01 -5.28
N ALA A 142 -9.59 -3.20 -4.32
CA ALA A 142 -8.24 -3.70 -4.59
C ALA A 142 -8.23 -5.16 -5.06
N ASP A 143 -8.97 -6.05 -4.40
CA ASP A 143 -9.03 -7.47 -4.80
C ASP A 143 -10.17 -7.78 -5.76
N GLN A 144 -10.06 -7.34 -7.02
CA GLN A 144 -11.11 -7.56 -8.02
C GLN A 144 -11.33 -9.04 -8.36
N GLN A 145 -10.33 -9.89 -8.12
CA GLN A 145 -10.35 -11.30 -8.51
C GLN A 145 -10.72 -12.24 -7.35
N GLY A 146 -10.99 -11.71 -6.16
CA GLY A 146 -11.36 -12.53 -4.99
C GLY A 146 -10.20 -13.39 -4.45
N THR A 147 -8.96 -13.06 -4.80
CA THR A 147 -7.77 -13.85 -4.45
C THR A 147 -7.44 -13.83 -2.96
N TRP A 148 -7.99 -12.87 -2.20
CA TRP A 148 -7.73 -12.73 -0.78
C TRP A 148 -8.71 -13.51 0.10
N GLN A 149 -9.68 -14.21 -0.49
CA GLN A 149 -10.78 -14.90 0.21
C GLN A 149 -10.29 -15.75 1.40
N LYS A 150 -9.25 -16.56 1.20
CA LYS A 150 -8.71 -17.42 2.26
C LYS A 150 -8.16 -16.61 3.43
N MET A 151 -7.34 -15.60 3.15
CA MET A 151 -6.72 -14.74 4.19
C MET A 151 -7.79 -13.96 4.96
N VAL A 152 -8.83 -13.48 4.27
CA VAL A 152 -9.96 -12.79 4.89
C VAL A 152 -10.76 -13.73 5.79
N TYR A 153 -11.00 -14.96 5.34
CA TYR A 153 -11.72 -15.96 6.14
C TYR A 153 -10.95 -16.31 7.43
N GLU A 154 -9.65 -16.58 7.32
CA GLU A 154 -8.77 -16.82 8.47
C GLU A 154 -8.73 -15.61 9.42
N GLY A 155 -8.69 -14.39 8.87
CA GLY A 155 -8.74 -13.15 9.66
C GLY A 155 -10.06 -12.95 10.40
N LEU A 156 -11.20 -13.25 9.76
CA LEU A 156 -12.50 -13.24 10.44
C LEU A 156 -12.53 -14.23 11.59
N GLN A 157 -12.07 -15.47 11.39
CA GLN A 157 -12.01 -16.47 12.45
C GLN A 157 -11.15 -16.01 13.64
N TRP A 158 -9.98 -15.44 13.36
CA TRP A 158 -9.11 -14.87 14.39
C TRP A 158 -9.79 -13.72 15.14
N ALA A 159 -10.43 -12.81 14.42
CA ALA A 159 -11.03 -11.62 15.03
C ALA A 159 -12.25 -11.96 15.90
N PHE A 160 -13.08 -12.91 15.48
CA PHE A 160 -14.18 -13.42 16.33
C PHE A 160 -13.66 -14.08 17.61
N ALA A 161 -12.52 -14.77 17.55
CA ALA A 161 -11.93 -15.42 18.72
C ALA A 161 -11.23 -14.45 19.68
N ASN A 162 -10.58 -13.40 19.18
CA ASN A 162 -9.68 -12.54 19.96
C ASN A 162 -10.22 -11.12 20.23
N ARG A 163 -11.10 -10.61 19.37
CA ARG A 163 -11.59 -9.21 19.36
C ARG A 163 -13.10 -9.12 19.08
N PRO A 164 -13.96 -9.91 19.77
CA PRO A 164 -15.38 -10.03 19.42
C PRO A 164 -16.14 -8.70 19.52
N GLU A 165 -15.82 -7.83 20.48
CA GLU A 165 -16.47 -6.53 20.65
C GLU A 165 -16.16 -5.58 19.48
N GLN A 166 -14.91 -5.54 19.02
CA GLN A 166 -14.50 -4.71 17.89
C GLN A 166 -15.18 -5.16 16.60
N ILE A 167 -15.28 -6.47 16.39
CA ILE A 167 -16.02 -7.04 15.25
C ILE A 167 -17.50 -6.69 15.30
N GLN A 168 -18.11 -6.73 16.49
CA GLN A 168 -19.51 -6.31 16.63
C GLN A 168 -19.70 -4.83 16.29
N ASN A 169 -18.76 -3.96 16.69
CA ASN A 169 -18.80 -2.53 16.36
C ASN A 169 -18.59 -2.26 14.86
N ASN A 170 -17.90 -3.16 14.15
CA ASN A 170 -17.62 -3.05 12.72
C ASN A 170 -18.57 -3.89 11.85
N SER A 171 -19.69 -4.39 12.39
CA SER A 171 -20.55 -5.37 11.71
C SER A 171 -20.99 -4.94 10.31
N ASP A 172 -21.31 -3.66 10.15
CA ASP A 172 -21.81 -3.13 8.88
C ASP A 172 -20.71 -3.14 7.82
N LEU A 173 -19.49 -2.74 8.17
CA LEU A 173 -18.32 -2.77 7.27
C LEU A 173 -17.93 -4.21 6.91
N LEU A 174 -17.96 -5.11 7.90
CA LEU A 174 -17.66 -6.52 7.70
C LEU A 174 -18.70 -7.21 6.83
N SER A 175 -19.96 -6.77 6.86
CA SER A 175 -21.00 -7.30 5.98
C SER A 175 -20.69 -7.05 4.50
N ILE A 176 -20.09 -5.89 4.16
CA ILE A 176 -19.67 -5.55 2.80
C ILE A 176 -18.54 -6.49 2.34
N ILE A 177 -17.55 -6.69 3.22
CA ILE A 177 -16.44 -7.62 2.96
C ILE A 177 -16.98 -9.06 2.79
N TYR A 178 -17.88 -9.47 3.68
CA TYR A 178 -18.49 -10.80 3.63
C TYR A 178 -19.28 -11.01 2.33
N GLN A 179 -20.08 -10.04 1.89
CA GLN A 179 -20.84 -10.11 0.63
C GLN A 179 -19.89 -10.34 -0.54
N LYS A 180 -18.86 -9.50 -0.68
CA LYS A 180 -17.85 -9.64 -1.73
C LYS A 180 -17.30 -11.07 -1.81
N TYR A 181 -16.91 -11.66 -0.68
CA TYR A 181 -16.22 -12.96 -0.67
C TYR A 181 -17.15 -14.18 -0.61
N ASN A 182 -18.46 -14.00 -0.43
CA ASN A 182 -19.43 -15.10 -0.56
C ASN A 182 -20.05 -15.20 -1.95
N ASP A 183 -20.09 -14.11 -2.72
CA ASP A 183 -20.56 -14.13 -4.11
C ASP A 183 -19.64 -14.95 -5.03
N PHE A 184 -18.42 -15.30 -4.57
CA PHE A 184 -17.50 -16.22 -5.26
C PHE A 184 -17.76 -17.71 -5.00
N LYS A 185 -18.83 -18.09 -4.28
CA LYS A 185 -19.18 -19.52 -4.07
C LYS A 185 -19.83 -20.20 -5.28
N ASP A 186 -20.13 -19.48 -6.35
CA ASP A 186 -20.83 -19.99 -7.53
C ASP A 186 -19.99 -20.02 -8.83
N ILE A 187 -18.65 -20.12 -8.75
CA ILE A 187 -17.75 -20.36 -9.91
C ILE A 187 -16.95 -21.65 -9.72
#